data_AF-A0A1B1MBK1-F1
#
_entry.id   AF-A0A1B1MBK1-F1
#
_cell.length_a   1.000
_cell.length_b   1.000
_cell.length_c   1.000
_cell.angle_alpha   90.00
_cell.angle_beta   90.00
_cell.angle_gamma   90.00
#
_symmetry.space_group_name_H-M   'P 1'
#
loop_
_entity.id
_entity.type
_entity.pdbx_description
1 polymer ?
#
loop_
_entity_poly.entity_id
_entity_poly.type
_entity_poly.pdbx_seq_one_letter_code
_entity_poly.pdbx_strand_id
1 'polypeptide(L)'
;MNATRWQLTETLSDLGKPVHAWSGGRTKWNRSAMGLEKTHTLDALSVGRLNHQSGDAIVRFPGQVLNVKATGRGSYARTTPDRFGFPRLRRARTKQHFGYVTGDLVRAHVPTGKWAGTWTGRISVRARGQHSLTTPRGRINVSHRNLRLLQRGDGYGYSTRQELSESTSQKTG
;
A
#
# COMPACT_ATOMS: atom_id res chain seq x y z
N MET A 1 10.39 10.70 -24.87
CA MET A 1 9.49 10.71 -23.69
C MET A 1 8.70 12.02 -23.55
N ASN A 2 8.53 12.83 -24.61
CA ASN A 2 7.85 14.13 -24.53
C ASN A 2 6.36 14.05 -24.92
N ALA A 3 6.00 13.19 -25.88
CA ALA A 3 4.63 13.05 -26.36
C ALA A 3 3.61 12.75 -25.24
N THR A 4 3.93 11.83 -24.33
CA THR A 4 3.04 11.49 -23.19
C THR A 4 2.82 12.65 -22.23
N ARG A 5 3.82 13.53 -22.06
CA ARG A 5 3.71 14.70 -21.18
C ARG A 5 2.80 15.78 -21.78
N TRP A 6 2.91 15.99 -23.09
CA TRP A 6 2.03 16.89 -23.83
C TRP A 6 0.58 16.41 -23.78
N GLN A 7 0.35 15.15 -24.15
CA GLN A 7 -0.99 14.56 -24.11
C GLN A 7 -1.62 14.64 -22.72
N LEU A 8 -0.86 14.37 -21.66
CA LEU A 8 -1.35 14.47 -20.29
C LEU A 8 -1.77 15.91 -19.95
N THR A 9 -0.97 16.90 -20.33
CA THR A 9 -1.24 18.31 -20.00
C THR A 9 -2.47 18.82 -20.75
N GLU A 10 -2.61 18.47 -22.03
CA GLU A 10 -3.78 18.77 -22.85
C GLU A 10 -5.04 18.14 -22.26
N THR A 11 -5.01 16.82 -22.02
CA THR A 11 -6.16 16.08 -21.47
C THR A 11 -6.58 16.61 -20.09
N LEU A 12 -5.64 17.05 -19.25
CA LEU A 12 -5.95 17.66 -17.95
C LEU A 12 -6.54 19.07 -18.09
N SER A 13 -6.19 19.80 -19.15
CA SER A 13 -6.69 21.16 -19.38
C SER A 13 -8.19 21.15 -19.71
N ASP A 14 -8.70 20.06 -20.30
CA ASP A 14 -10.12 19.85 -20.58
C ASP A 14 -10.98 19.78 -19.30
N LEU A 15 -10.38 19.60 -18.12
CA LEU A 15 -11.08 19.62 -16.83
C LEU A 15 -11.52 21.03 -16.40
N GLY A 16 -11.19 22.08 -17.17
CA GLY A 16 -11.56 23.46 -16.87
C GLY A 16 -10.87 24.04 -15.63
N LYS A 17 -9.71 23.47 -15.25
CA LYS A 17 -8.88 23.94 -14.12
C LYS A 17 -7.52 24.39 -14.67
N PRO A 18 -6.89 25.43 -14.08
CA PRO A 18 -5.53 25.81 -14.46
C PRO A 18 -4.57 24.64 -14.25
N VAL A 19 -3.87 24.24 -15.32
CA VAL A 19 -2.84 23.19 -15.27
C VAL A 19 -1.48 23.84 -15.47
N HIS A 20 -0.57 23.60 -14.53
CA HIS A 20 0.81 24.07 -14.61
C HIS A 20 1.78 22.91 -14.51
N ALA A 21 2.74 22.85 -15.44
CA ALA A 21 3.81 21.86 -15.41
C ALA A 21 5.11 22.51 -14.94
N TRP A 22 5.82 21.82 -14.05
CA TRP A 22 7.12 22.28 -13.54
C TRP A 22 8.22 21.26 -13.84
N SER A 23 9.48 21.70 -13.80
CA SER A 23 10.62 20.80 -14.00
C SER A 23 10.93 20.03 -12.71
N GLY A 24 11.44 18.81 -12.84
CA GLY A 24 11.94 18.06 -11.68
C GLY A 24 13.11 18.78 -10.97
N GLY A 25 13.88 19.58 -11.72
CA GLY A 25 14.91 20.46 -11.17
C GLY A 25 14.34 21.53 -10.24
N ARG A 26 13.21 22.15 -10.59
CA ARG A 26 12.50 23.10 -9.72
C ARG A 26 12.02 22.43 -8.44
N THR A 27 11.40 21.25 -8.55
CA THR A 27 10.96 20.46 -7.39
C THR A 27 12.12 20.13 -6.46
N LYS A 28 13.26 19.66 -7.02
CA LYS A 28 14.46 19.38 -6.25
C LYS A 28 14.99 20.63 -5.55
N TRP A 29 15.07 21.76 -6.25
CA TRP A 29 15.56 23.02 -5.68
C TRP A 29 14.67 23.51 -4.52
N ASN A 30 13.36 23.57 -4.72
CA ASN A 30 12.39 23.94 -3.67
C ASN A 30 12.55 23.02 -2.44
N ARG A 31 12.67 21.70 -2.65
CA ARG A 31 12.83 20.73 -1.59
C ARG A 31 14.14 20.92 -0.82
N SER A 32 15.25 21.10 -1.53
CA SER A 32 16.57 21.34 -0.94
C SER A 32 16.67 22.68 -0.21
N ALA A 33 16.05 23.74 -0.74
CA ALA A 33 16.00 25.04 -0.08
C ALA A 33 15.28 25.01 1.27
N MET A 34 14.38 24.04 1.46
CA MET A 34 13.62 23.83 2.69
C MET A 34 14.21 22.73 3.60
N GLY A 35 15.35 22.14 3.27
CA GLY A 35 15.97 21.06 4.08
C GLY A 35 15.14 19.76 4.11
N LEU A 36 14.33 19.50 3.09
CA LEU A 36 13.41 18.36 3.07
C LEU A 36 14.04 17.12 2.42
N GLU A 37 13.84 15.96 3.05
CA GLU A 37 14.29 14.67 2.53
C GLU A 37 13.55 14.26 1.25
N LYS A 38 14.20 13.44 0.41
CA LYS A 38 13.59 13.01 -0.85
C LYS A 38 12.57 11.90 -0.63
N THR A 39 11.29 12.25 -0.69
CA THR A 39 10.17 11.29 -0.67
C THR A 39 9.09 11.72 -1.68
N HIS A 40 8.21 10.80 -2.08
CA HIS A 40 7.07 11.15 -2.94
C HIS A 40 6.15 12.20 -2.31
N THR A 41 5.97 12.17 -0.98
CA THR A 41 5.13 13.11 -0.25
C THR A 41 5.72 14.52 -0.28
N LEU A 42 7.01 14.64 0.04
CA LEU A 42 7.70 15.93 0.10
C LEU A 42 8.01 16.49 -1.29
N ASP A 43 8.29 15.63 -2.28
CA ASP A 43 8.40 16.04 -3.67
C ASP A 43 7.09 16.66 -4.16
N ALA A 44 5.93 16.08 -3.83
CA ALA A 44 4.62 16.61 -4.22
C ALA A 44 4.34 18.00 -3.61
N LEU A 45 4.69 18.23 -2.34
CA LEU A 45 4.60 19.54 -1.69
C LEU A 45 5.57 20.57 -2.29
N SER A 46 6.67 20.11 -2.88
CA SER A 46 7.72 20.94 -3.45
C SER A 46 7.50 21.26 -4.95
N VAL A 47 6.40 20.78 -5.56
CA VAL A 47 6.06 21.12 -6.95
C VAL A 47 5.50 22.55 -7.01
N GLY A 48 6.05 23.35 -7.92
CA GLY A 48 5.50 24.66 -8.23
C GLY A 48 6.45 25.83 -8.02
N ARG A 49 5.86 27.03 -8.09
CA ARG A 49 6.57 28.26 -7.76
C ARG A 49 6.50 28.47 -6.25
N LEU A 50 7.65 28.34 -5.59
CA LEU A 50 7.90 28.88 -4.25
C LEU A 50 8.94 30.00 -4.37
N ASN A 51 8.61 31.16 -3.85
CA ASN A 51 9.48 32.32 -3.77
C ASN A 51 10.11 32.43 -2.37
N HIS A 52 11.17 31.66 -2.14
CA HIS A 52 11.89 31.67 -0.87
C HIS A 52 12.46 33.06 -0.51
N GLN A 53 12.73 33.92 -1.50
CA GLN A 53 13.19 35.30 -1.27
C GLN A 53 12.08 36.19 -0.69
N SER A 54 10.83 35.90 -1.02
CA SER A 54 9.65 36.59 -0.46
C SER A 54 9.06 35.87 0.76
N GLY A 55 9.75 34.85 1.28
CA GLY A 55 9.36 34.14 2.49
C GLY A 55 8.48 32.90 2.30
N ASP A 56 8.26 32.43 1.06
CA ASP A 56 7.48 31.21 0.84
C ASP A 56 8.19 29.99 1.46
N ALA A 57 7.45 29.27 2.31
CA ALA A 57 7.97 28.13 3.05
C ALA A 57 6.93 27.01 3.17
N ILE A 58 7.40 25.76 3.07
CA ILE A 58 6.62 24.58 3.47
C ILE A 58 6.75 24.45 4.99
N VAL A 59 5.70 24.85 5.72
CA VAL A 59 5.73 24.90 7.20
C VAL A 59 5.23 23.63 7.88
N ARG A 60 4.51 22.77 7.15
CA ARG A 60 3.94 21.52 7.68
C ARG A 60 3.85 20.46 6.59
N PHE A 61 4.06 19.22 6.99
CA PHE A 61 3.84 18.01 6.19
C PHE A 61 3.36 16.88 7.12
N PRO A 62 2.66 15.86 6.61
CA PRO A 62 2.15 14.78 7.45
C PRO A 62 3.31 13.98 8.04
N GLY A 63 3.32 13.73 9.35
CA GLY A 63 4.33 12.88 9.99
C GLY A 63 4.14 11.39 9.71
N GLN A 64 2.93 10.97 9.35
CA GLN A 64 2.61 9.59 8.99
C GLN A 64 1.85 9.55 7.66
N VAL A 65 2.25 8.64 6.77
CA VAL A 65 1.63 8.44 5.46
C VAL A 65 1.02 7.04 5.36
N LEU A 66 -0.24 7.00 4.91
CA LEU A 66 -0.92 5.76 4.56
C LEU A 66 -0.44 5.27 3.19
N ASN A 67 0.20 4.10 3.20
CA ASN A 67 0.57 3.37 2.00
C ASN A 67 -0.53 2.38 1.62
N VAL A 68 -1.08 2.56 0.43
CA VAL A 68 -2.08 1.66 -0.15
C VAL A 68 -1.45 0.93 -1.32
N LYS A 69 -1.39 -0.40 -1.24
CA LYS A 69 -0.86 -1.26 -2.31
C LYS A 69 -1.98 -2.07 -2.95
N ALA A 70 -2.15 -2.01 -4.26
CA ALA A 70 -3.05 -2.94 -4.94
C ALA A 70 -2.54 -4.39 -4.79
N THR A 71 -3.36 -5.27 -4.22
CA THR A 71 -3.05 -6.70 -4.02
C THR A 71 -3.92 -7.63 -4.86
N GLY A 72 -4.90 -7.09 -5.59
CA GLY A 72 -5.84 -7.84 -6.41
C GLY A 72 -6.94 -8.54 -5.60
N ARG A 73 -8.00 -8.98 -6.29
CA ARG A 73 -9.22 -9.59 -5.70
C ARG A 73 -9.38 -11.08 -6.00
N GLY A 74 -8.27 -11.74 -6.34
CA GLY A 74 -8.22 -13.09 -6.88
C GLY A 74 -7.99 -13.10 -8.39
N SER A 75 -7.94 -14.29 -8.96
CA SER A 75 -7.79 -14.50 -10.41
C SER A 75 -9.15 -14.81 -11.04
N TYR A 76 -9.41 -14.24 -12.22
CA TYR A 76 -10.57 -14.59 -13.04
C TYR A 76 -10.49 -16.04 -13.58
N ALA A 77 -9.27 -16.55 -13.80
CA ALA A 77 -9.07 -17.91 -14.25
C ALA A 77 -9.45 -18.91 -13.15
N ARG A 78 -10.43 -19.77 -13.47
CA ARG A 78 -10.95 -20.81 -12.58
C ARG A 78 -10.26 -22.16 -12.76
N THR A 79 -9.33 -22.25 -13.70
CA THR A 79 -8.46 -23.40 -13.87
C THR A 79 -7.02 -22.95 -13.70
N THR A 80 -6.20 -23.78 -13.06
CA THR A 80 -4.75 -23.65 -13.18
C THR A 80 -4.32 -24.59 -14.32
N PRO A 81 -3.73 -24.07 -15.41
CA PRO A 81 -3.22 -24.90 -16.47
C PRO A 81 -1.99 -25.70 -16.01
N ASP A 82 -1.65 -26.75 -16.73
CA ASP A 82 -0.34 -27.39 -16.64
C ASP A 82 0.74 -26.56 -17.37
N ARG A 83 1.96 -27.10 -17.44
CA ARG A 83 3.09 -26.45 -18.14
C ARG A 83 2.88 -26.30 -19.66
N PHE A 84 1.88 -26.96 -20.24
CA PHE A 84 1.56 -26.93 -21.66
C PHE A 84 0.29 -26.12 -21.97
N GLY A 85 -0.36 -25.54 -20.95
CA GLY A 85 -1.56 -24.73 -21.11
C GLY A 85 -2.88 -25.50 -20.94
N PHE A 86 -2.85 -26.82 -20.72
CA PHE A 86 -4.06 -27.61 -20.57
C PHE A 86 -4.69 -27.46 -19.17
N PRO A 87 -6.02 -27.32 -19.05
CA PRO A 87 -6.70 -27.19 -17.75
C PRO A 87 -6.45 -28.40 -16.83
N ARG A 88 -5.80 -28.19 -15.67
CA ARG A 88 -5.47 -29.28 -14.72
C ARG A 88 -6.30 -29.24 -13.44
N LEU A 89 -6.45 -28.07 -12.81
CA LEU A 89 -7.08 -27.94 -11.50
C LEU A 89 -8.27 -26.98 -11.55
N ARG A 90 -9.47 -27.48 -11.27
CA ARG A 90 -10.66 -26.64 -11.11
C ARG A 90 -10.69 -26.00 -9.73
N ARG A 91 -10.73 -24.67 -9.69
CA ARG A 91 -10.92 -23.88 -8.47
C ARG A 91 -12.38 -23.84 -8.06
N ALA A 92 -12.64 -23.91 -6.75
CA ALA A 92 -13.98 -23.90 -6.16
C ALA A 92 -14.80 -22.68 -6.62
N ARG A 93 -16.12 -22.87 -6.81
CA ARG A 93 -17.07 -21.80 -7.17
C ARG A 93 -17.34 -20.86 -6.02
N THR A 94 -17.37 -21.39 -4.81
CA THR A 94 -17.58 -20.63 -3.59
C THR A 94 -16.34 -19.81 -3.26
N LYS A 95 -16.49 -18.49 -3.22
CA LYS A 95 -15.42 -17.55 -2.87
C LYS A 95 -15.22 -17.43 -1.35
N GLN A 96 -16.30 -17.65 -0.59
CA GLN A 96 -16.35 -17.50 0.85
C GLN A 96 -16.46 -18.86 1.53
N HIS A 97 -15.63 -19.09 2.56
CA HIS A 97 -15.78 -20.27 3.42
C HIS A 97 -15.78 -19.82 4.88
N PHE A 98 -16.69 -20.37 5.68
CA PHE A 98 -16.84 -20.04 7.11
C PHE A 98 -16.93 -18.54 7.41
N GLY A 99 -17.50 -17.74 6.49
CA GLY A 99 -17.61 -16.30 6.68
C GLY A 99 -16.42 -15.46 6.19
N TYR A 100 -15.36 -16.08 5.67
CA TYR A 100 -14.12 -15.41 5.25
C TYR A 100 -13.85 -15.54 3.75
N VAL A 101 -13.17 -14.55 3.18
CA VAL A 101 -12.62 -14.58 1.81
C VAL A 101 -11.09 -14.39 1.81
N THR A 102 -10.40 -14.93 0.81
CA THR A 102 -8.96 -14.71 0.66
C THR A 102 -8.66 -13.23 0.51
N GLY A 103 -7.73 -12.73 1.33
CA GLY A 103 -7.37 -11.31 1.40
C GLY A 103 -7.94 -10.59 2.63
N ASP A 104 -8.91 -11.19 3.34
CA ASP A 104 -9.38 -10.67 4.62
C ASP A 104 -8.22 -10.48 5.60
N LEU A 105 -8.19 -9.33 6.26
CA LEU A 105 -7.31 -9.06 7.40
C LEU A 105 -8.01 -9.54 8.66
N VAL A 106 -7.34 -10.40 9.41
CA VAL A 106 -7.90 -11.00 10.62
C VAL A 106 -6.92 -10.88 11.79
N ARG A 107 -7.47 -10.92 13.00
CA ARG A 107 -6.75 -11.22 14.22
C ARG A 107 -6.99 -12.68 14.59
N ALA A 108 -5.93 -13.44 14.74
CA ALA A 108 -5.95 -14.83 15.17
C ALA A 108 -5.51 -14.94 16.63
N HIS A 109 -6.27 -15.69 17.43
CA HIS A 109 -5.88 -16.07 18.79
C HIS A 109 -5.51 -17.55 18.82
N VAL A 110 -4.23 -17.86 18.95
CA VAL A 110 -3.72 -19.23 18.95
C VAL A 110 -3.44 -19.64 20.39
N PRO A 111 -4.17 -20.63 20.95
CA PRO A 111 -4.10 -20.94 22.37
C PRO A 111 -2.82 -21.65 22.79
N THR A 112 -2.28 -22.55 21.94
CA THR A 112 -1.16 -23.44 22.31
C THR A 112 -0.20 -23.68 21.14
N GLY A 113 0.98 -24.23 21.45
CA GLY A 113 1.99 -24.65 20.49
C GLY A 113 2.97 -23.55 20.05
N LYS A 114 3.77 -23.84 19.03
CA LYS A 114 4.86 -22.96 18.53
C LYS A 114 4.41 -21.53 18.22
N TRP A 115 3.15 -21.35 17.84
CA TRP A 115 2.57 -20.07 17.44
C TRP A 115 1.56 -19.54 18.46
N ALA A 116 1.62 -19.99 19.71
CA ALA A 116 0.76 -19.47 20.78
C ALA A 116 0.85 -17.94 20.87
N GLY A 117 -0.30 -17.29 21.10
CA GLY A 117 -0.43 -15.83 21.17
C GLY A 117 -1.36 -15.25 20.10
N THR A 118 -1.28 -13.93 19.93
CA THR A 118 -2.15 -13.16 19.03
C THR A 118 -1.39 -12.73 17.79
N TRP A 119 -1.95 -13.02 16.60
CA TRP A 119 -1.35 -12.68 15.32
C TRP A 119 -2.31 -11.88 14.47
N THR A 120 -1.84 -10.80 13.85
CA THR A 120 -2.64 -10.05 12.87
C THR A 120 -2.03 -10.24 11.50
N GLY A 121 -2.87 -10.50 10.50
CA GLY A 121 -2.40 -10.79 9.17
C GLY A 121 -3.50 -11.13 8.18
N ARG A 122 -3.12 -11.28 6.91
CA ARG A 122 -4.06 -11.66 5.85
C ARG A 122 -4.15 -13.16 5.71
N ILE A 123 -5.37 -13.64 5.44
CA ILE A 123 -5.63 -15.07 5.25
C ILE A 123 -5.80 -15.45 3.79
N SER A 124 -5.32 -16.65 3.47
CA SER A 124 -5.79 -17.44 2.33
C SER A 124 -6.80 -18.47 2.85
N VAL A 125 -8.02 -18.39 2.34
CA VAL A 125 -9.15 -19.20 2.81
C VAL A 125 -9.09 -20.60 2.21
N ARG A 126 -9.49 -21.60 3.00
CA ARG A 126 -9.53 -23.02 2.59
C ARG A 126 -10.87 -23.63 2.97
N ALA A 127 -11.41 -24.49 2.10
CA ALA A 127 -12.70 -25.14 2.27
C ALA A 127 -12.83 -26.01 3.54
N ARG A 128 -11.71 -26.49 4.09
CA ARG A 128 -11.67 -27.28 5.33
C ARG A 128 -11.74 -26.45 6.63
N GLY A 129 -11.84 -25.12 6.54
CA GLY A 129 -11.94 -24.24 7.71
C GLY A 129 -10.62 -24.01 8.46
N GLN A 130 -9.50 -24.50 7.93
CA GLN A 130 -8.13 -24.21 8.39
C GLN A 130 -7.49 -23.23 7.41
N HIS A 131 -7.56 -21.93 7.72
CA HIS A 131 -7.10 -20.87 6.84
C HIS A 131 -5.60 -20.61 7.04
N SER A 132 -4.91 -20.20 5.98
CA SER A 132 -3.48 -19.89 6.05
C SER A 132 -3.30 -18.40 6.33
N LEU A 133 -2.88 -18.04 7.53
CA LEU A 133 -2.56 -16.68 7.96
C LEU A 133 -1.11 -16.35 7.64
N THR A 134 -0.88 -15.18 7.05
CA THR A 134 0.46 -14.62 6.83
C THR A 134 0.81 -13.67 7.97
N THR A 135 1.93 -13.92 8.65
CA THR A 135 2.46 -13.12 9.76
C THR A 135 3.87 -12.63 9.43
N PRO A 136 4.43 -11.66 10.17
CA PRO A 136 5.83 -11.25 10.00
C PRO A 136 6.85 -12.38 10.18
N ARG A 137 6.53 -13.41 10.99
CA ARG A 137 7.39 -14.58 11.22
C ARG A 137 7.19 -15.71 10.20
N GLY A 138 6.23 -15.59 9.29
CA GLY A 138 5.90 -16.62 8.30
C GLY A 138 4.42 -16.98 8.28
N ARG A 139 4.11 -18.13 7.67
CA ARG A 139 2.71 -18.58 7.46
C ARG A 139 2.31 -19.64 8.46
N ILE A 140 1.09 -19.53 8.98
CA ILE A 140 0.48 -20.51 9.88
C ILE A 140 -0.90 -20.93 9.40
N ASN A 141 -1.32 -22.14 9.75
CA ASN A 141 -2.70 -22.56 9.55
C ASN A 141 -3.48 -22.35 10.86
N VAL A 142 -4.64 -21.71 10.77
CA VAL A 142 -5.48 -21.39 11.92
C VAL A 142 -6.92 -21.78 11.62
N SER A 143 -7.59 -22.39 12.60
CA SER A 143 -9.03 -22.65 12.53
C SER A 143 -9.81 -21.35 12.41
N HIS A 144 -10.81 -21.30 11.53
CA HIS A 144 -11.71 -20.15 11.39
C HIS A 144 -12.37 -19.74 12.72
N ARG A 145 -12.58 -20.69 13.66
CA ARG A 145 -13.12 -20.43 15.00
C ARG A 145 -12.24 -19.51 15.85
N ASN A 146 -10.95 -19.44 15.52
CA ASN A 146 -9.96 -18.67 16.26
C ASN A 146 -9.63 -17.33 15.57
N LEU A 147 -10.43 -16.94 14.57
CA LEU A 147 -10.22 -15.73 13.78
C LEU A 147 -11.28 -14.69 14.08
N ARG A 148 -10.85 -13.44 14.20
CA ARG A 148 -11.72 -12.25 14.22
C ARG A 148 -11.42 -11.43 12.97
N LEU A 149 -12.44 -11.16 12.16
CA LEU A 149 -12.31 -10.27 11.01
C LEU A 149 -12.02 -8.84 11.48
N LEU A 150 -11.00 -8.22 10.90
CA LEU A 150 -10.68 -6.80 11.10
C LEU A 150 -11.05 -5.97 9.87
N GLN A 151 -10.77 -6.48 8.68
CA GLN A 151 -11.06 -5.81 7.41
C GLN A 151 -11.33 -6.84 6.32
N ARG A 152 -12.31 -6.56 5.46
CA ARG A 152 -12.57 -7.38 4.27
C ARG A 152 -11.47 -7.25 3.23
N GLY A 153 -11.26 -8.30 2.46
CA GLY A 153 -10.38 -8.31 1.30
C GLY A 153 -10.92 -7.44 0.16
N ASP A 154 -10.70 -6.13 0.24
CA ASP A 154 -11.11 -5.13 -0.75
C ASP A 154 -10.18 -5.04 -1.96
N GLY A 155 -9.10 -5.82 -2.00
CA GLY A 155 -8.13 -5.83 -3.09
C GLY A 155 -6.96 -4.86 -2.91
N TYR A 156 -6.89 -4.16 -1.79
CA TYR A 156 -5.75 -3.31 -1.41
C TYR A 156 -5.15 -3.79 -0.12
N GLY A 157 -3.84 -3.61 0.07
CA GLY A 157 -3.12 -3.75 1.33
C GLY A 157 -2.81 -2.39 1.91
N TYR A 158 -2.98 -2.25 3.21
CA TYR A 158 -2.82 -0.99 3.93
C TYR A 158 -1.65 -1.12 4.91
N SER A 159 -0.76 -0.15 4.89
CA SER A 159 0.29 0.01 5.88
C SER A 159 0.57 1.49 6.10
N THR A 160 1.22 1.83 7.21
CA THR A 160 1.66 3.20 7.49
C THR A 160 3.18 3.27 7.43
N ARG A 161 3.71 4.37 6.92
CA ARG A 161 5.12 4.73 7.10
C ARG A 161 5.21 6.07 7.84
N GLN A 162 6.27 6.27 8.60
CA GLN A 162 6.63 7.60 9.08
C GLN A 162 7.21 8.39 7.91
N GLU A 163 6.85 9.66 7.80
CA GLU A 163 7.45 10.61 6.89
C GLU A 163 8.59 11.29 7.65
N LEU A 164 9.83 11.02 7.23
CA LEU A 164 11.00 11.48 7.96
C LEU A 164 11.08 13.02 7.89
N SER A 165 10.98 13.67 9.05
CA SER A 165 11.69 14.92 9.28
C SER A 165 13.13 14.57 9.65
N GLU A 166 14.11 15.37 9.24
CA GLU A 166 15.50 15.20 9.72
C GLU A 166 15.49 14.96 11.24
N SER A 167 16.17 13.91 11.68
CA SER A 167 16.52 13.74 13.08
C SER A 167 17.45 14.89 13.44
N THR A 168 16.99 15.83 14.28
CA THR A 168 17.92 16.70 15.01
C THR A 168 18.72 15.80 15.94
N SER A 169 19.82 15.22 15.44
CA SER A 169 20.83 14.60 16.28
C SER A 169 21.43 15.71 17.11
N GLN A 170 20.84 15.96 18.28
CA GLN A 170 21.51 16.69 19.35
C GLN A 170 22.72 15.86 19.75
N LYS A 171 23.90 16.23 19.24
CA LYS A 171 25.16 15.86 19.87
C LYS A 171 25.17 16.53 21.24
N THR A 172 24.87 15.77 22.29
CA THR A 172 25.31 16.10 23.64
C THR A 172 26.83 16.12 23.64
N GLY A 173 27.40 17.30 23.89
CA GLY A 173 28.82 17.49 24.19
C GLY A 173 29.15 17.09 25.62
#